data_AF-A0A2Z5ZMW3-F1
#
_entry.id   AF-A0A2Z5ZMW3-F1
#
_cell.length_a   1.000
_cell.length_b   1.000
_cell.length_c   1.000
_cell.angle_alpha   90.00
_cell.angle_beta   90.00
_cell.angle_gamma   90.00
#
_symmetry.space_group_name_H-M   'P 1'
#
loop_
_entity.id
_entity.type
_entity.pdbx_description
1 polymer ?
#
loop_
_entity_poly.entity_id
_entity_poly.type
_entity_poly.pdbx_seq_one_letter_code
_entity_poly.pdbx_strand_id
1 'polypeptide(L)'
;MTTPDTQLGVLYLAARGTTLPLRSWVLKTYMLRDGQLDVAMATTLGQLDQVYRFNLYYGYDVSHAPEALRQPITAYVAALRQGSRSLAGEQPSRHLFKVHRRIETLVLGTPSVSHTPPKGDKA
;
A
#
# COMPACT_ATOMS: atom_id res chain seq x y z
N MET A 1 21.60 11.78 7.24
CA MET A 1 21.29 10.37 6.98
C MET A 1 19.80 10.19 7.10
N THR A 2 19.08 9.97 5.99
CA THR A 2 17.67 9.56 6.01
C THR A 2 17.60 8.14 6.55
N THR A 3 16.78 7.90 7.56
CA THR A 3 16.57 6.54 8.06
C THR A 3 15.88 5.70 6.97
N PRO A 4 16.11 4.37 6.91
CA PRO A 4 15.46 3.48 5.93
C PRO A 4 13.93 3.65 5.89
N ASP A 5 13.33 3.95 7.04
CA ASP A 5 11.90 4.21 7.19
C ASP A 5 11.45 5.53 6.53
N THR A 6 12.25 6.60 6.61
CA THR A 6 11.95 7.85 5.89
C THR A 6 11.97 7.64 4.37
N GLN A 7 12.94 6.89 3.86
CA GLN A 7 13.01 6.58 2.43
C GLN A 7 11.82 5.72 1.99
N LEU A 8 11.47 4.68 2.76
CA LEU A 8 10.28 3.87 2.50
C LEU A 8 8.99 4.69 2.60
N GLY A 9 8.91 5.66 3.50
CA GLY A 9 7.77 6.57 3.64
C GLY A 9 7.57 7.46 2.41
N VAL A 10 8.65 8.01 1.85
CA VAL A 10 8.61 8.78 0.59
C VAL A 10 8.15 7.91 -0.57
N LEU A 11 8.69 6.70 -0.69
CA LEU A 11 8.28 5.75 -1.72
C LEU A 11 6.82 5.32 -1.55
N TYR A 12 6.36 5.12 -0.31
CA TYR A 12 4.97 4.80 0.00
C TYR A 12 4.03 5.92 -0.43
N LEU A 13 4.37 7.18 -0.16
CA LEU A 13 3.58 8.34 -0.59
C LEU A 13 3.48 8.41 -2.12
N ALA A 14 4.59 8.19 -2.83
CA ALA A 14 4.61 8.15 -4.29
C ALA A 14 3.73 7.02 -4.83
N ALA A 15 3.87 5.80 -4.29
CA ALA A 15 3.03 4.66 -4.65
C ALA A 15 1.54 4.96 -4.39
N ARG A 16 1.20 5.41 -3.18
CA ARG A 16 -0.17 5.79 -2.80
C ARG A 16 -0.76 6.82 -3.75
N GLY A 17 0.00 7.84 -4.13
CA GLY A 17 -0.44 8.88 -5.08
C GLY A 17 -0.86 8.33 -6.45
N THR A 18 -0.33 7.18 -6.86
CA THR A 18 -0.66 6.53 -8.13
C THR A 18 -1.77 5.49 -8.06
N THR A 19 -2.15 5.01 -6.87
CA THR A 19 -3.16 3.96 -6.71
C THR A 19 -4.55 4.35 -7.21
N LEU A 20 -5.02 5.57 -6.91
CA LEU A 20 -6.31 6.07 -7.41
C LEU A 20 -6.29 6.32 -8.93
N PRO A 21 -5.28 6.98 -9.51
CA PRO A 21 -5.14 7.06 -10.97
C PRO A 21 -5.09 5.69 -11.66
N LEU A 22 -4.36 4.72 -11.10
CA LEU A 22 -4.28 3.35 -11.64
C LEU A 22 -5.64 2.65 -11.56
N ARG A 23 -6.38 2.80 -10.45
CA ARG A 23 -7.76 2.33 -10.33
C ARG A 23 -8.65 2.92 -11.40
N SER A 24 -8.61 4.23 -11.60
CA SER A 24 -9.38 4.91 -12.65
C SER A 24 -8.99 4.43 -14.06
N TRP A 25 -7.72 4.14 -14.29
CA TRP A 25 -7.27 3.53 -15.54
C TRP A 25 -7.88 2.14 -15.73
N VAL A 26 -7.84 1.27 -14.72
CA VAL A 26 -8.45 -0.08 -14.80
C VAL A 26 -9.96 0.00 -15.05
N LEU A 27 -10.67 0.88 -14.32
CA LEU A 27 -12.10 1.07 -14.51
C LEU A 27 -12.44 1.44 -15.96
N LYS A 28 -11.67 2.36 -16.56
CA LYS A 28 -11.86 2.78 -17.96
C LYS A 28 -11.49 1.70 -18.96
N THR A 29 -10.31 1.09 -18.81
CA THR A 29 -9.78 0.09 -19.75
C THR A 29 -10.66 -1.15 -19.82
N TYR A 30 -11.21 -1.59 -18.68
CA TYR A 30 -12.03 -2.79 -18.58
C TYR A 30 -13.54 -2.51 -18.51
N MET A 31 -13.96 -1.25 -18.75
CA MET A 31 -15.36 -0.82 -18.76
C MET A 31 -16.13 -1.20 -17.48
N LEU A 32 -15.48 -1.05 -16.32
CA LEU A 32 -16.05 -1.36 -15.02
C LEU A 32 -16.78 -0.15 -14.42
N ARG A 33 -17.70 -0.40 -13.49
CA ARG A 33 -18.36 0.63 -12.69
C ARG A 33 -17.49 1.06 -11.51
N ASP A 34 -17.56 2.33 -11.14
CA ASP A 34 -16.75 2.92 -10.05
C ASP A 34 -16.87 2.16 -8.72
N GLY A 35 -18.00 1.54 -8.42
CA GLY A 35 -18.20 0.77 -7.19
C GLY A 35 -17.58 -0.64 -7.18
N GLN A 36 -17.07 -1.14 -8.30
CA GLN A 36 -16.57 -2.53 -8.38
C GLN A 36 -15.18 -2.72 -7.77
N LEU A 37 -14.38 -1.65 -7.67
CA LEU A 37 -13.05 -1.69 -7.08
C LEU A 37 -13.05 -0.88 -5.78
N ASP A 38 -12.93 -1.55 -4.64
CA ASP A 38 -12.93 -0.90 -3.32
C ASP A 38 -11.67 -0.05 -3.12
N VAL A 39 -11.85 1.25 -2.91
CA VAL A 39 -10.77 2.23 -2.67
C VAL A 39 -9.89 1.84 -1.48
N ALA A 40 -10.45 1.24 -0.43
CA ALA A 40 -9.68 0.85 0.75
C ALA A 40 -8.63 -0.22 0.45
N MET A 41 -8.85 -1.04 -0.59
CA MET A 41 -7.90 -2.07 -0.99
C MET A 41 -6.72 -1.53 -1.79
N ALA A 42 -6.81 -0.31 -2.31
CA ALA A 42 -5.90 0.25 -3.32
C ALA A 42 -4.45 0.34 -2.85
N THR A 43 -4.23 0.57 -1.55
CA THR A 43 -2.91 0.72 -0.92
C THR A 43 -2.45 -0.52 -0.14
N THR A 44 -3.28 -1.57 -0.08
CA THR A 44 -2.93 -2.77 0.68
C THR A 44 -1.69 -3.45 0.10
N LEU A 45 -0.83 -3.99 0.96
CA LEU A 45 0.36 -4.73 0.52
C LEU A 45 0.03 -5.82 -0.51
N GLY A 46 -1.10 -6.52 -0.35
CA GLY A 46 -1.53 -7.54 -1.30
C GLY A 46 -1.70 -7.00 -2.72
N GLN A 47 -2.37 -5.85 -2.87
CA GLN A 47 -2.53 -5.22 -4.18
C GLN A 47 -1.22 -4.68 -4.74
N LEU A 48 -0.43 -4.00 -3.92
CA LEU A 48 0.85 -3.44 -4.37
C LEU A 48 1.83 -4.56 -4.80
N ASP A 49 1.86 -5.68 -4.07
CA ASP A 49 2.69 -6.85 -4.42
C ASP A 49 2.24 -7.52 -5.71
N GLN A 50 0.93 -7.56 -5.99
CA GLN A 50 0.41 -8.07 -7.26
C GLN A 50 0.86 -7.23 -8.45
N VAL A 51 0.89 -5.91 -8.32
CA VAL A 51 1.42 -5.02 -9.37
C VAL A 51 2.88 -5.31 -9.62
N TYR A 52 3.68 -5.42 -8.55
CA TYR A 52 5.12 -5.67 -8.63
C TYR A 52 5.47 -7.04 -9.24
N ARG A 53 4.76 -8.11 -8.86
CA ARG A 53 5.12 -9.49 -9.24
C ARG A 53 4.50 -9.95 -10.54
N PHE A 54 3.27 -9.50 -10.81
CA PHE A 54 2.43 -10.09 -11.85
C PHE A 54 1.87 -9.04 -12.82
N ASN A 55 2.16 -7.74 -12.62
CA ASN A 55 1.47 -6.66 -13.32
C ASN A 55 -0.06 -6.76 -13.19
N LEU A 56 -0.55 -7.17 -12.02
CA LEU A 56 -1.98 -7.26 -11.74
C LEU A 56 -2.42 -6.20 -10.73
N TYR A 57 -3.58 -5.59 -10.97
CA TYR A 57 -4.24 -4.68 -10.04
C TYR A 57 -5.72 -5.04 -9.93
N TYR A 58 -6.20 -5.44 -8.75
CA TYR A 58 -7.51 -6.08 -8.58
C TYR A 58 -7.73 -7.30 -9.48
N GLY A 59 -6.66 -8.02 -9.82
CA GLY A 59 -6.70 -9.16 -10.74
C GLY A 59 -6.77 -8.80 -12.23
N TYR A 60 -6.81 -7.51 -12.58
CA TYR A 60 -6.76 -7.04 -13.97
C TYR A 60 -5.32 -6.80 -14.41
N ASP A 61 -5.02 -7.12 -15.67
CA ASP A 61 -3.69 -6.86 -16.25
C ASP A 61 -3.48 -5.35 -16.41
N VAL A 62 -2.39 -4.85 -15.82
CA VAL A 62 -1.94 -3.46 -15.92
C VAL A 62 -0.64 -3.33 -16.70
N SER A 63 -0.17 -4.37 -17.39
CA SER A 63 1.04 -4.34 -18.23
C SER A 63 1.07 -3.17 -19.22
N HIS A 64 -0.09 -2.80 -19.76
CA HIS A 64 -0.30 -1.69 -20.69
C HIS A 64 -0.67 -0.35 -20.02
N ALA A 65 -0.75 -0.30 -18.68
CA ALA A 65 -0.97 0.95 -17.97
C ALA A 65 0.26 1.87 -18.10
N PRO A 66 0.06 3.20 -18.14
CA PRO A 66 1.15 4.16 -18.18
C PRO A 66 2.18 3.86 -17.10
N GLU A 67 3.46 3.86 -17.47
CA GLU A 67 4.55 3.50 -16.55
C GLU A 67 4.57 4.39 -15.30
N ALA A 68 4.25 5.68 -15.46
CA ALA A 68 4.12 6.63 -14.35
C ALA A 68 3.10 6.20 -13.27
N LEU A 69 2.16 5.30 -13.57
CA LEU A 69 1.21 4.75 -12.60
C LEU A 69 1.70 3.47 -11.92
N ARG A 70 2.62 2.73 -12.55
CA ARG A 70 3.11 1.44 -12.05
C ARG A 70 4.48 1.55 -11.37
N GLN A 71 5.33 2.42 -11.88
CA GLN A 71 6.72 2.55 -11.45
C GLN A 71 6.83 2.96 -9.97
N PRO A 72 6.02 3.90 -9.44
CA PRO A 72 6.06 4.23 -8.02
C PRO A 72 5.65 3.06 -7.10
N ILE A 73 4.63 2.28 -7.49
CA ILE A 73 4.22 1.07 -6.77
C ILE A 73 5.34 0.03 -6.79
N THR A 74 5.91 -0.21 -7.97
CA THR A 74 7.01 -1.16 -8.18
C THR A 74 8.24 -0.79 -7.36
N ALA A 75 8.62 0.49 -7.35
CA ALA A 75 9.77 1.02 -6.61
C ALA A 75 9.57 0.85 -5.09
N TYR A 76 8.38 1.16 -4.58
CA TYR A 76 8.05 0.96 -3.18
C TYR A 76 8.15 -0.51 -2.76
N VAL A 77 7.52 -1.41 -3.49
CA VAL A 77 7.52 -2.85 -3.15
C VAL A 77 8.92 -3.45 -3.31
N ALA A 78 9.70 -3.03 -4.31
CA ALA A 78 11.09 -3.44 -4.46
C ALA A 78 11.94 -3.05 -3.24
N ALA A 79 11.83 -1.80 -2.79
CA ALA A 79 12.55 -1.31 -1.61
C ALA A 79 12.11 -2.03 -0.33
N LEU A 80 10.81 -2.27 -0.17
CA LEU A 80 10.24 -3.02 0.95
C LEU A 80 10.83 -4.44 1.02
N ARG A 81 10.93 -5.11 -0.13
CA ARG A 81 11.51 -6.45 -0.27
C ARG A 81 13.01 -6.47 -0.05
N GLN A 82 13.73 -5.46 -0.51
CA GLN A 82 15.16 -5.35 -0.25
C GLN A 82 15.46 -5.21 1.25
N GLY A 83 14.69 -4.38 1.97
CA GLY A 83 14.80 -4.26 3.42
C GLY A 83 14.48 -5.56 4.18
N SER A 84 13.59 -6.39 3.65
CA SER A 84 13.18 -7.66 4.27
C SER A 84 14.21 -8.80 4.16
N ARG A 85 15.10 -8.77 3.17
CA ARG A 85 16.08 -9.85 2.94
C ARG A 85 17.19 -9.91 3.99
N SER A 86 17.32 -8.87 4.82
CA SER A 86 18.43 -8.70 5.75
C SER A 86 18.19 -9.31 7.15
N LEU A 87 16.99 -9.85 7.44
CA LEU A 87 16.63 -10.34 8.77
C LEU A 87 16.45 -11.86 8.79
N ALA A 88 17.31 -12.55 9.53
CA ALA A 88 17.27 -14.00 9.69
C ALA A 88 16.12 -14.44 10.62
N GLY A 89 15.36 -15.45 10.22
CA GLY A 89 14.44 -16.20 11.09
C GLY A 89 12.93 -15.87 10.98
N GLU A 90 12.52 -14.83 10.24
CA GLU A 90 11.11 -14.53 10.01
C GLU A 90 10.67 -14.93 8.59
N GLN A 91 9.44 -15.47 8.44
CA GLN A 91 8.88 -15.70 7.10
C GLN A 91 8.80 -14.36 6.33
N PRO A 92 9.33 -14.29 5.10
CA PRO A 92 9.44 -13.04 4.35
C PRO A 92 8.10 -12.29 4.19
N SER A 93 6.99 -13.02 4.01
CA SER A 93 5.64 -12.45 3.87
C SER A 93 5.16 -11.72 5.12
N ARG A 94 5.36 -12.30 6.30
CA ARG A 94 4.96 -11.70 7.59
C ARG A 94 5.77 -10.46 7.89
N HIS A 95 7.06 -10.50 7.57
CA HIS A 95 7.95 -9.36 7.75
C HIS A 95 7.54 -8.17 6.86
N LEU A 96 7.31 -8.41 5.57
CA LEU A 96 6.86 -7.37 4.64
C LEU A 96 5.57 -6.69 5.11
N PHE A 97 4.62 -7.48 5.61
CA PHE A 97 3.37 -6.94 6.16
C PHE A 97 3.62 -6.02 7.36
N LYS A 98 4.48 -6.42 8.30
CA LYS A 98 4.83 -5.59 9.46
C LYS A 98 5.49 -4.27 9.05
N VAL A 99 6.44 -4.32 8.13
CA VAL A 99 7.13 -3.11 7.65
C VAL A 99 6.16 -2.21 6.89
N HIS A 100 5.35 -2.76 5.99
CA HIS A 100 4.33 -2.00 5.28
C HIS A 100 3.38 -1.28 6.23
N ARG A 101 2.83 -2.01 7.22
CA ARG A 101 1.94 -1.43 8.24
C ARG A 101 2.62 -0.36 9.09
N ARG A 102 3.90 -0.55 9.43
CA ARG A 102 4.69 0.46 10.15
C ARG A 102 4.81 1.74 9.33
N ILE A 103 5.20 1.62 8.06
CA ILE A 103 5.34 2.77 7.15
C ILE A 103 4.00 3.48 6.93
N GLU A 104 2.93 2.72 6.73
CA GLU A 104 1.58 3.28 6.61
C GLU A 104 1.19 4.09 7.85
N THR A 105 1.44 3.55 9.05
CA THR A 105 1.16 4.23 10.32
C THR A 105 2.03 5.47 10.51
N LEU A 106 3.31 5.42 10.11
CA LEU A 106 4.21 6.56 10.19
C LEU A 106 3.79 7.71 9.26
N VAL A 107 3.29 7.37 8.06
CA VAL A 107 2.94 8.35 7.03
C VAL A 107 1.53 8.93 7.23
N LEU A 108 0.56 8.09 7.60
CA LEU A 108 -0.84 8.49 7.75
C LEU A 108 -1.19 8.91 9.18
N GLY A 109 -0.28 8.70 10.13
CA GLY A 109 -0.56 8.78 11.56
C GLY A 109 -1.28 7.54 12.07
N THR A 110 -1.23 7.31 13.39
CA THR A 110 -2.10 6.33 14.02
C THR A 110 -3.56 6.75 13.81
N PRO A 111 -4.46 5.83 13.41
CA PRO A 111 -5.89 6.12 13.49
C PRO A 111 -6.19 6.50 14.93
N SER A 112 -6.65 7.73 15.13
CA SER A 112 -6.99 8.25 16.45
C SER A 112 -8.20 7.44 16.94
N VAL A 113 -7.96 6.39 17.71
CA VAL A 113 -9.03 5.71 18.44
C VAL A 113 -9.42 6.69 19.54
N SER A 114 -10.44 7.50 19.26
CA SER A 114 -11.08 8.32 20.29
C SER A 114 -11.69 7.38 21.33
N HIS A 115 -10.93 7.06 22.37
CA HIS A 115 -11.47 6.48 23.59
C HIS A 115 -12.38 7.51 24.22
N THR A 116 -13.68 7.42 23.95
CA THR A 116 -14.70 8.01 24.83
C THR A 116 -14.68 7.19 26.12
N PRO A 117 -14.33 7.74 27.28
CA PRO A 117 -14.47 7.00 28.53
C PRO A 117 -15.96 6.71 28.76
N PRO A 118 -16.33 5.54 29.29
CA PRO A 118 -17.70 5.28 29.69
C PRO A 118 -18.09 6.32 30.75
N LYS A 119 -19.16 7.08 30.45
CA LYS A 119 -19.77 8.03 31.36
C LYS A 119 -20.20 7.26 32.60
N GLY A 120 -19.46 7.42 33.70
CA GLY A 120 -19.79 6.79 34.97
C GLY A 120 -21.18 7.21 35.38
N ASP A 121 -22.05 6.22 35.56
CA ASP A 121 -23.33 6.38 36.25
C ASP A 121 -23.03 6.87 37.66
N LYS A 122 -23.54 8.06 37.98
CA LYS A 122 -23.65 8.52 39.35
C LYS A 122 -24.80 7.76 40.00
N ALA A 123 -24.48 6.92 40.98
CA ALA A 123 -25.41 6.54 42.04
C ALA A 123 -25.39 7.61 43.14
#